data_AF-A0A7C4ZZT2-F1
#
_entry.id   AF-A0A7C4ZZT2-F1
#
_cell.length_a   1.000
_cell.length_b   1.000
_cell.length_c   1.000
_cell.angle_alpha   90.00
_cell.angle_beta   90.00
_cell.angle_gamma   90.00
#
_symmetry.space_group_name_H-M   'P 1'
#
loop_
_entity.id
_entity.type
_entity.pdbx_description
1 polymer ?
#
loop_
_entity_poly.entity_id
_entity_poly.type
_entity_poly.pdbx_seq_one_letter_code
_entity_poly.pdbx_strand_id
1 'polypeptide(L)' 'MKIQLLALILTVINLVLLFFVLTQTETMAEYRVAPVLHAQAIELLDNQGQVRAQLNIESSGETVFRLWDAQGTLT' A
#
# COMPACT_ATOMS: atom_id res chain seq x y z
N MET A 1 -35.09 -20.43 -39.27
CA MET A 1 -35.21 -19.00 -38.91
C MET A 1 -35.26 -18.74 -37.39
N LYS A 2 -36.00 -19.50 -36.57
CA LYS A 2 -36.10 -19.27 -35.11
C LYS A 2 -34.77 -19.44 -34.35
N ILE A 3 -34.02 -20.49 -34.67
CA ILE A 3 -32.71 -20.78 -34.03
C ILE A 3 -31.65 -19.74 -34.45
N GLN A 4 -31.69 -19.29 -35.70
CA GLN A 4 -30.81 -18.24 -36.20
C GLN A 4 -31.06 -16.90 -35.50
N LEU A 5 -32.33 -16.57 -35.22
CA LEU A 5 -32.68 -15.38 -34.45
C LEU A 5 -32.17 -15.47 -33.00
N LEU A 6 -32.28 -16.64 -32.38
CA LEU A 6 -31.76 -16.87 -31.02
C LEU A 6 -30.22 -16.73 -30.97
N ALA A 7 -29.52 -17.30 -31.95
CA ALA A 7 -28.08 -17.18 -32.06
C ALA A 7 -27.64 -15.73 -32.26
N LEU A 8 -28.35 -14.98 -33.11
CA LEU A 8 -28.08 -13.56 -33.34
C LEU A 8 -28.24 -12.72 -32.07
N ILE A 9 -29.32 -12.92 -31.32
CA ILE A 9 -29.57 -12.23 -30.05
C ILE A 9 -28.45 -12.52 -29.05
N LEU A 10 -28.04 -13.79 -28.94
CA LEU A 10 -26.97 -14.19 -28.02
C LEU A 10 -25.62 -13.56 -28.40
N THR A 11 -25.32 -13.47 -29.71
CA THR A 11 -24.11 -12.77 -30.20
C THR A 11 -24.13 -11.29 -29.84
N VAL A 12 -25.27 -10.62 -30.00
CA VAL A 12 -25.41 -9.19 -29.64
C VAL A 12 -25.22 -9.00 -28.14
N ILE A 13 -25.84 -9.83 -27.31
CA ILE A 13 -25.68 -9.78 -25.84
C ILE A 13 -24.21 -9.94 -25.47
N ASN A 14 -23.52 -10.93 -26.03
CA ASN A 14 -22.10 -11.15 -25.76
C ASN A 14 -21.23 -9.96 -26.20
N LEU A 15 -21.54 -9.31 -27.32
CA LEU A 15 -20.82 -8.12 -27.78
C LEU A 15 -21.03 -6.93 -26.86
N VAL A 16 -22.26 -6.71 -26.36
CA VAL A 16 -22.54 -5.63 -25.39
C VAL A 16 -21.80 -5.87 -24.08
N LEU A 17 -21.84 -7.11 -23.56
CA LEU A 17 -21.10 -7.48 -22.35
C LEU A 17 -19.59 -7.31 -22.53
N LEU A 18 -19.05 -7.74 -23.67
CA LEU A 18 -17.65 -7.58 -23.99
C LEU A 18 -17.26 -6.10 -24.04
N PHE A 19 -18.04 -5.27 -24.73
CA PHE A 19 -17.80 -3.84 -24.79
C PHE A 19 -17.82 -3.21 -23.40
N PHE A 20 -18.79 -3.58 -22.56
CA PHE A 20 -18.89 -3.07 -21.19
C PHE A 20 -17.65 -3.43 -20.35
N VAL A 21 -17.14 -4.66 -20.47
CA VAL A 21 -15.89 -5.09 -19.81
C VAL A 21 -14.69 -4.31 -20.35
N LEU A 22 -14.62 -4.06 -21.65
CA LEU A 22 -13.53 -3.28 -22.25
C LEU A 22 -13.58 -1.79 -21.87
N THR A 23 -14.78 -1.24 -21.63
CA THR A 23 -14.96 0.15 -21.17
C THR A 23 -14.86 0.31 -19.66
N GLN A 24 -14.89 -0.80 -18.90
CA GLN A 24 -14.42 -0.79 -17.52
C GLN A 24 -12.89 -0.65 -17.58
N THR A 25 -12.44 0.58 -17.83
CA THR A 25 -11.15 1.01 -17.33
C THR A 25 -11.18 0.75 -15.84
N GLU A 26 -10.46 -0.29 -15.42
CA GLU A 26 -10.03 -0.45 -14.05
C GLU A 26 -9.62 0.95 -13.59
N THR A 27 -10.44 1.56 -12.73
CA THR A 27 -9.85 2.47 -11.76
C THR A 27 -9.00 1.52 -10.95
N MET A 28 -7.77 1.28 -11.44
CA MET A 28 -6.71 0.70 -10.67
C MET A 28 -6.73 1.59 -9.45
N ALA A 29 -7.33 1.07 -8.37
CA ALA A 29 -7.18 1.62 -7.06
C ALA A 29 -5.68 1.71 -6.95
N GLU A 30 -5.17 2.93 -7.13
CA GLU A 30 -3.77 3.24 -7.17
C GLU A 30 -3.27 2.57 -5.90
N TYR A 31 -2.58 1.44 -6.06
CA TYR A 31 -1.93 0.80 -4.95
C TYR A 31 -0.81 1.78 -4.68
N ARG A 32 -1.14 2.87 -3.97
CA ARG A 32 -0.22 3.82 -3.42
C ARG A 32 0.54 2.96 -2.45
N VAL A 33 1.60 2.33 -2.96
CA VAL A 33 2.70 1.88 -2.16
C VAL A 33 2.98 3.09 -1.29
N ALA A 34 2.63 2.98 -0.01
CA ALA A 34 2.86 4.06 0.92
C ALA A 34 4.34 4.44 0.74
N PRO A 35 4.68 5.73 0.67
CA PRO A 35 6.05 6.15 0.42
C PRO A 35 6.97 5.42 1.41
N VAL A 36 7.90 4.62 0.88
CA VAL A 36 8.81 3.83 1.69
C VAL A 36 9.91 4.76 2.18
N LEU A 37 9.98 4.96 3.49
CA LEU A 37 11.06 5.71 4.13
C LEU A 37 12.30 4.82 4.22
N HIS A 38 13.35 5.17 3.47
CA HIS A 38 14.68 4.57 3.61
C HIS A 38 15.54 5.50 4.48
N ALA A 39 15.82 5.07 5.70
CA ALA A 39 16.67 5.80 6.63
C ALA A 39 17.61 4.81 7.35
N GLN A 40 18.79 5.29 7.75
CA GLN A 40 19.72 4.50 8.56
C GLN A 40 19.19 4.31 9.99
N ALA A 41 18.52 5.33 10.52
CA ALA A 41 17.80 5.31 11.79
C ALA A 41 16.61 6.28 11.71
N ILE A 42 15.57 6.01 12.49
CA ILE A 42 14.45 6.93 12.71
C ILE A 42 14.48 7.31 14.18
N GLU A 43 14.60 8.61 14.46
CA GLU A 43 14.66 9.14 15.82
C GLU A 43 13.47 10.06 16.08
N LEU A 44 12.82 9.87 17.22
CA LEU A 44 11.82 10.78 17.74
C LEU A 44 12.50 11.72 18.72
N LEU A 45 12.46 13.01 18.45
CA LEU A 45 13.02 14.05 19.31
C LEU A 45 11.89 14.78 20.06
N ASP A 46 12.18 15.27 21.26
CA ASP A 46 11.28 16.21 21.95
C ASP A 46 11.53 17.67 21.54
N ASN A 47 10.77 18.59 22.14
CA ASN A 47 10.87 20.03 21.85
C ASN A 47 12.21 20.66 22.23
N GLN A 48 13.04 19.95 23.00
CA GLN A 48 14.39 20.38 23.40
C GLN A 48 15.47 19.76 22.51
N GLY A 49 15.08 18.89 21.56
CA GLY A 49 15.99 18.18 20.67
C GLY A 49 16.55 16.88 21.27
N GLN A 50 16.03 16.41 22.41
CA GLN A 50 16.48 15.17 23.03
C GLN A 50 15.78 13.96 22.40
N VAL A 51 16.53 12.91 22.08
CA VAL A 51 15.99 11.66 21.52
C VAL A 51 15.16 10.92 22.58
N ARG A 52 13.94 10.54 22.22
CA ARG A 52 12.90 9.88 23.01
C ARG A 52 12.63 8.45 22.57
N ALA A 53 12.81 8.19 21.28
CA ALA A 53 12.74 6.86 20.72
C ALA A 53 13.65 6.75 19.49
N GLN A 54 14.17 5.55 19.24
CA GLN A 54 15.03 5.27 18.08
C GLN A 54 14.68 3.89 17.52
N LEU A 55 14.54 3.83 16.20
CA LEU A 55 14.45 2.60 15.42
C LEU A 55 15.67 2.53 14.51
N ASN A 56 16.53 1.53 14.72
CA ASN A 56 17.76 1.35 13.95
C ASN A 56 18.17 -0.13 13.85
N ILE A 57 19.24 -0.38 13.10
CA ILE A 57 19.96 -1.65 13.09
C ILE A 57 21.25 -1.46 13.89
N GLU A 58 21.47 -2.29 14.92
CA GLU A 58 22.70 -2.26 15.70
C GLU A 58 23.86 -2.93 14.97
N SER A 59 25.08 -2.77 15.48
CA SER A 59 26.27 -3.42 14.92
C SER A 59 26.19 -4.96 14.95
N SER A 60 25.35 -5.54 15.80
CA SER A 60 25.00 -6.98 15.82
C SER A 60 24.16 -7.40 14.61
N GLY A 61 23.55 -6.46 13.89
CA GLY A 61 22.57 -6.71 12.83
C GLY A 61 21.13 -6.83 13.33
N GLU A 62 20.90 -6.69 14.64
CA GLU A 62 19.56 -6.73 15.22
C GLU A 62 18.82 -5.42 14.95
N THR A 63 17.54 -5.52 14.57
CA THR A 63 16.65 -4.37 14.54
C THR A 63 16.14 -4.10 15.96
N VAL A 64 16.41 -2.89 16.45
CA VAL A 64 16.13 -2.49 17.81
C VAL A 64 15.21 -1.29 17.81
N PHE A 65 14.24 -1.31 18.73
CA PHE A 65 13.42 -0.16 19.07
C PHE A 65 13.68 0.21 20.52
N ARG A 66 14.31 1.38 20.73
CA ARG A 66 14.64 1.91 22.06
C ARG A 66 13.71 3.05 22.42
N LEU A 67 13.26 3.06 23.67
CA LEU A 67 12.44 4.11 24.26
C LEU A 67 13.18 4.67 25.48
N TRP A 68 13.22 5.99 25.58
CA TRP A 68 13.82 6.68 26.73
C TRP A 68 12.75 7.44 27.53
N ASP A 69 12.88 7.40 28.86
CA ASP A 69 12.12 8.22 29.80
C ASP A 69 12.57 9.69 29.77
N ALA A 70 11.85 10.57 30.49
CA ALA A 70 12.09 12.01 30.52
C ALA A 70 13.54 12.39 30.90
N GLN A 71 14.25 11.46 31.54
CA GLN A 71 15.60 11.60 32.04
C GLN A 71 16.66 11.00 31.09
N GLY A 72 16.24 10.38 29.99
CA GLY A 72 17.15 9.72 29.03
C GLY A 72 17.51 8.28 29.43
N THR A 73 16.74 7.65 30.31
CA THR A 73 16.94 6.25 30.73
C THR A 73 16.10 5.32 29.87
N LEU A 74 16.68 4.19 29.47
CA LEU A 74 15.97 3.20 28.68
C LEU A 74 14.87 2.53 29.52
N THR A 75 13.65 2.46 28.98
CA THR A 75 12.47 1.85 29.63
C THR A 75 11.96 0.63 28.91
#